data_AF-A0A2G5BB34-F1
#
_entry.id   AF-A0A2G5BB34-F1
#
_cell.length_a   1.000
_cell.length_b   1.000
_cell.length_c   1.000
_cell.angle_alpha   90.00
_cell.angle_beta   90.00
_cell.angle_gamma   90.00
#
_symmetry.space_group_name_H-M   'P 1'
#
loop_
_entity.id
_entity.type
_entity.pdbx_description
1 polymer ?
#
loop_
_entity_poly.entity_id
_entity_poly.type
_entity_poly.pdbx_seq_one_letter_code
_entity_poly.pdbx_strand_id
1 'polypeptide(L)'
;MNSNNTNNNSSARPIGNDSLEVLGQLSTEIGAGLTKQQISIAMGLLRQGVNPSALVAITQELRKEARFAVNQTKQQQQQPKHSQLARLA
;
A
#
# COMPACT_ATOMS: atom_id res chain seq x y z
N MET A 1 42.28 -40.88 9.18
CA MET A 1 40.93 -41.13 8.61
C MET A 1 39.92 -40.51 9.55
N ASN A 2 39.43 -39.31 9.26
CA ASN A 2 38.33 -38.71 10.01
C ASN A 2 37.48 -37.88 9.04
N SER A 3 36.40 -38.48 8.58
CA SER A 3 35.35 -37.82 7.82
C SER A 3 34.05 -38.17 8.49
N ASN A 4 33.30 -37.14 8.88
CA ASN A 4 31.84 -36.99 8.70
C ASN A 4 31.32 -35.98 9.72
N ASN A 5 31.55 -34.69 9.45
CA ASN A 5 30.72 -33.64 10.03
C ASN A 5 29.54 -33.42 9.07
N THR A 6 28.43 -34.11 9.34
CA THR A 6 27.14 -33.88 8.68
C THR A 6 26.56 -32.56 9.19
N ASN A 7 26.94 -31.45 8.55
CA ASN A 7 26.28 -30.15 8.72
C ASN A 7 24.86 -30.22 8.17
N ASN A 8 23.92 -30.65 9.02
CA ASN A 8 22.48 -30.50 8.79
C ASN A 8 22.10 -29.02 8.93
N ASN A 9 22.35 -28.23 7.88
CA ASN A 9 21.68 -26.95 7.68
C ASN A 9 20.24 -27.24 7.23
N SER A 10 19.41 -27.66 8.19
CA SER A 10 17.96 -27.54 8.09
C SER A 10 17.67 -26.05 7.99
N SER A 11 17.43 -25.61 6.76
CA SER A 11 17.08 -24.25 6.40
C SER A 11 15.81 -23.86 7.16
N ALA A 12 15.99 -23.17 8.28
CA ALA A 12 14.95 -22.38 8.91
C ALA A 12 14.55 -21.29 7.92
N ARG A 13 13.70 -21.64 6.94
CA ARG A 13 13.03 -20.66 6.10
C ARG A 13 12.33 -19.70 7.06
N PRO A 14 12.55 -18.39 6.96
CA PRO A 14 11.83 -17.44 7.80
C PRO A 14 10.35 -17.46 7.39
N ILE A 15 9.54 -18.28 8.07
CA ILE A 15 8.11 -18.52 7.83
C ILE A 15 7.27 -17.21 7.88
N GLY A 16 7.83 -16.11 8.41
CA GLY A 16 7.18 -14.81 8.47
C GLY A 16 7.09 -14.04 7.15
N ASN A 17 8.02 -14.25 6.20
CA ASN A 17 8.06 -13.47 4.96
C ASN A 17 7.16 -14.07 3.87
N ASP A 18 7.07 -15.39 3.82
CA ASP A 18 6.27 -16.12 2.83
C ASP A 18 4.79 -15.77 2.94
N SER A 19 4.29 -15.60 4.18
CA SER A 19 2.87 -15.28 4.44
C SER A 19 2.48 -13.90 3.89
N LEU A 20 3.32 -12.88 4.11
CA LEU A 20 3.09 -11.53 3.59
C LEU A 20 3.26 -11.45 2.07
N GLU A 21 4.11 -12.29 1.51
CA GLU A 21 4.29 -12.41 0.07
C GLU A 21 3.06 -13.02 -0.61
N VAL A 22 2.54 -14.13 -0.07
CA VAL A 22 1.30 -14.75 -0.54
C VAL A 22 0.12 -13.78 -0.42
N LEU A 23 -0.02 -13.08 0.73
CA LEU A 23 -1.08 -12.08 0.90
C LEU A 23 -0.92 -10.89 -0.05
N GLY A 24 0.31 -10.49 -0.38
CA GLY A 24 0.57 -9.45 -1.38
C GLY A 24 0.20 -9.88 -2.80
N GLN A 25 0.51 -11.12 -3.17
CA GLN A 25 0.10 -11.71 -4.46
C GLN A 25 -1.42 -11.80 -4.55
N LEU A 26 -2.09 -12.35 -3.52
CA LEU A 26 -3.55 -12.43 -3.45
C LEU A 26 -4.21 -11.05 -3.54
N SER A 27 -3.68 -10.05 -2.83
CA SER A 27 -4.15 -8.66 -2.88
C SER A 27 -4.10 -8.07 -4.30
N THR A 28 -3.12 -8.48 -5.08
CA THR A 28 -2.95 -8.06 -6.48
C THR A 28 -3.99 -8.76 -7.36
N GLU A 29 -4.18 -10.07 -7.20
CA GLU A 29 -5.13 -10.87 -7.97
C GLU A 29 -6.59 -10.47 -7.74
N ILE A 30 -6.97 -10.17 -6.51
CA ILE A 30 -8.34 -9.72 -6.17
C ILE A 30 -8.57 -8.23 -6.44
N GLY A 31 -7.56 -7.50 -6.92
CA GLY A 31 -7.64 -6.06 -7.18
C GLY A 31 -7.80 -5.19 -5.92
N ALA A 32 -7.48 -5.72 -4.73
CA ALA A 32 -7.53 -4.95 -3.48
C ALA A 32 -6.45 -3.85 -3.45
N GLY A 33 -5.34 -4.05 -4.18
CA GLY A 33 -4.28 -3.07 -4.35
C GLY A 33 -3.63 -2.64 -3.03
N LEU A 34 -3.60 -3.54 -2.04
CA LEU A 34 -2.91 -3.33 -0.78
C LEU A 34 -1.42 -3.66 -0.94
N THR A 35 -0.55 -2.75 -0.51
CA THR A 35 0.90 -2.97 -0.49
C THR A 35 1.31 -3.88 0.68
N LYS A 36 2.48 -4.51 0.62
CA LYS A 36 3.01 -5.34 1.72
C LYS A 36 3.02 -4.61 3.07
N GLN A 37 3.36 -3.31 3.07
CA GLN A 37 3.33 -2.48 4.29
C GLN A 37 1.91 -2.28 4.82
N GLN A 38 0.94 -2.01 3.94
CA GLN A 38 -0.47 -1.86 4.32
C GLN A 38 -1.05 -3.16 4.88
N ILE A 39 -0.68 -4.31 4.30
CA ILE A 39 -1.06 -5.62 4.82
C ILE A 39 -0.50 -5.84 6.22
N SER A 40 0.77 -5.52 6.48
CA SER A 40 1.37 -5.64 7.81
C SER A 40 0.65 -4.78 8.85
N ILE A 41 0.27 -3.55 8.50
CA ILE A 41 -0.49 -2.65 9.39
C ILE A 41 -1.89 -3.22 9.62
N ALA A 42 -2.59 -3.63 8.57
CA ALA A 42 -3.93 -4.22 8.68
C ALA A 42 -3.90 -5.47 9.57
N MET A 43 -2.90 -6.34 9.41
CA MET A 43 -2.71 -7.51 10.28
C MET A 43 -2.45 -7.12 11.74
N GLY A 44 -1.68 -6.06 11.99
CA GLY A 44 -1.48 -5.52 13.34
C GLY A 44 -2.79 -5.05 13.99
N LEU A 45 -3.63 -4.35 13.22
CA LEU A 45 -4.94 -3.87 13.68
C LEU A 45 -5.93 -5.02 13.92
N LEU A 46 -5.97 -6.00 13.02
CA LEU A 46 -6.80 -7.19 13.18
C LEU A 46 -6.40 -7.99 14.43
N ARG A 47 -5.09 -8.12 14.72
CA ARG A 47 -4.59 -8.76 15.95
C ARG A 47 -5.01 -8.03 17.23
N GLN A 48 -5.31 -6.74 17.16
CA GLN A 48 -5.83 -5.95 18.28
C GLN A 48 -7.36 -6.07 18.44
N GLY A 49 -8.02 -6.84 17.58
CA GLY A 49 -9.48 -7.04 17.63
C GLY A 49 -10.27 -5.99 16.85
N VAL A 50 -9.63 -5.20 16.00
CA VAL A 50 -10.33 -4.26 15.12
C VAL A 50 -11.23 -5.03 14.15
N ASN A 51 -12.47 -4.60 14.02
CA ASN A 51 -13.44 -5.22 13.12
C ASN A 51 -12.98 -5.08 11.65
N PRO A 52 -12.84 -6.19 10.89
CA PRO A 52 -12.37 -6.16 9.50
C PRO A 52 -13.28 -5.34 8.59
N SER A 53 -14.60 -5.39 8.77
CA SER A 53 -15.56 -4.62 7.96
C SER A 53 -15.40 -3.12 8.20
N ALA A 54 -15.14 -2.70 9.43
CA ALA A 54 -14.87 -1.30 9.76
C ALA A 54 -13.54 -0.82 9.17
N LEU A 55 -12.50 -1.66 9.25
CA LEU A 55 -11.19 -1.35 8.66
C LEU A 55 -11.27 -1.16 7.14
N VAL A 56 -12.07 -1.98 6.46
CA VAL A 56 -12.35 -1.84 5.02
C VAL A 56 -13.04 -0.50 4.73
N ALA A 57 -14.09 -0.14 5.47
CA ALA A 57 -14.81 1.11 5.28
C ALA A 57 -13.89 2.34 5.43
N ILE A 58 -13.08 2.36 6.49
CA ILE A 58 -12.10 3.44 6.74
C ILE A 58 -11.06 3.50 5.62
N THR A 59 -10.51 2.35 5.20
CA THR A 59 -9.50 2.30 4.13
C THR A 59 -10.07 2.79 2.80
N GLN A 60 -11.34 2.49 2.51
CA GLN A 60 -12.01 2.96 1.30
C GLN A 60 -12.22 4.48 1.32
N GLU A 61 -12.67 5.04 2.44
CA GLU A 61 -12.85 6.50 2.55
C GLU A 61 -11.50 7.24 2.45
N LEU A 62 -10.46 6.75 3.14
CA LEU A 62 -9.11 7.34 3.04
C LEU A 62 -8.56 7.33 1.61
N ARG A 63 -8.77 6.23 0.85
CA ARG A 63 -8.37 6.16 -0.56
C ARG A 63 -9.14 7.14 -1.43
N LYS A 64 -10.42 7.36 -1.13
CA LYS A 64 -11.29 8.30 -1.83
C LYS A 64 -10.85 9.74 -1.55
N GLU A 65 -10.61 10.09 -0.29
CA GLU A 65 -10.07 11.40 0.11
C GLU A 65 -8.72 11.70 -0.55
N ALA A 66 -7.80 10.73 -0.57
CA ALA A 66 -6.50 10.89 -1.21
C ALA A 66 -6.63 11.22 -2.71
N ARG A 67 -7.61 10.61 -3.42
CA ARG A 67 -7.88 10.93 -4.83
C ARG A 67 -8.43 12.36 -4.98
N PHE A 68 -9.31 12.80 -4.09
CA PHE A 68 -9.84 14.16 -4.13
C PHE A 68 -8.77 15.22 -3.87
N ALA A 69 -7.86 14.98 -2.91
CA ALA A 69 -6.75 15.89 -2.63
C ALA A 69 -5.83 16.09 -3.84
N VAL A 70 -5.49 15.01 -4.56
CA VAL A 70 -4.67 15.09 -5.79
C VAL A 70 -5.36 15.89 -6.91
N ASN A 71 -6.69 15.80 -7.00
CA ASN A 71 -7.44 16.50 -8.03
C ASN A 71 -7.52 18.01 -7.77
N GLN A 72 -7.52 18.45 -6.51
CA GLN A 72 -7.49 19.88 -6.17
C GLN A 72 -6.15 20.53 -6.57
N THR A 73 -5.03 19.83 -6.41
CA THR A 73 -3.71 20.36 -6.79
C THR A 73 -3.56 20.55 -8.31
N LYS A 74 -4.24 19.73 -9.13
CA LYS A 74 -4.19 19.85 -10.60
C LYS A 74 -5.01 21.02 -11.16
N GLN A 75 -6.04 21.48 -10.45
CA GLN A 75 -6.90 22.57 -10.93
C GLN A 75 -6.31 23.97 -10.70
N GLN A 76 -5.33 24.13 -9.80
CA GLN A 76 -4.69 25.42 -9.56
C GLN A 76 -3.56 25.78 -10.56
N GLN A 77 -3.15 24.85 -11.44
CA GLN A 77 -2.13 25.10 -12.46
C GLN A 77 -2.68 25.45 -13.86
N GLN A 78 -4.00 25.56 -14.02
CA GLN A 78 -4.63 26.02 -15.26
C GLN A 78 -5.26 27.40 -15.08
N GLN A 79 -4.45 28.40 -14.71
CA GLN A 79 -4.77 29.78 -15.03
C GLN A 79 -4.09 30.13 -16.36
N PRO A 80 -4.84 30.52 -17.41
CA PRO A 80 -4.24 30.95 -18.66
C PRO A 80 -3.48 32.25 -18.41
N LYS A 81 -2.18 32.27 -18.75
CA LYS A 81 -1.28 33.43 -18.74
C LYS A 81 -1.65 34.49 -19.79
N HIS A 82 -2.92 34.80 -19.99
CA HIS A 82 -3.33 35.70 -21.06
C HIS A 82 -4.44 36.65 -20.63
N SER A 83 -4.08 37.83 -20.11
CA SER A 83 -4.73 39.09 -20.51
C SER A 83 -3.99 40.29 -19.89
N GLN A 84 -2.84 40.67 -20.46
CA GLN A 84 -2.24 41.99 -20.22
C GLN A 84 -2.09 42.83 -21.50
N LEU A 85 -2.61 42.36 -22.64
CA LEU A 85 -2.60 43.09 -23.91
C LEU A 85 -3.88 43.90 -24.20
N ALA A 86 -4.69 44.20 -23.19
CA ALA A 86 -5.95 44.95 -23.33
C ALA A 86 -5.97 46.34 -22.66
N ARG A 87 -4.81 46.89 -22.27
CA ARG A 87 -4.72 48.24 -21.65
C ARG A 87 -4.08 49.31 -22.55
N LEU A 88 -3.94 49.04 -23.84
CA LEU A 88 -3.42 50.01 -24.81
C LEU A 88 -4.38 50.16 -26.00
N ALA A 89 -5.54 50.74 -25.75
CA ALA A 89 -6.43 51.30 -26.77
C ALA A 89 -7.28 52.40 -26.14
#